data_AF-A0AAV7FQ32-F1
#
_entry.id   AF-A0AAV7FQ32-F1
#
_cell.length_a   1.000
_cell.length_b   1.000
_cell.length_c   1.000
_cell.angle_alpha   90.00
_cell.angle_beta   90.00
_cell.angle_gamma   90.00
#
_symmetry.space_group_name_H-M   'P 1'
#
loop_
_entity.id
_entity.type
_entity.pdbx_description
1 polymer ?
#
loop_
_entity_poly.entity_id
_entity_poly.type
_entity_poly.pdbx_seq_one_letter_code
_entity_poly.pdbx_strand_id
1 'polypeptide(L)'
;MAPTSRGALHQPEPPSQELLQKWLQKHADLVAAERKVEEDESRLLLSKCSPKLLERNGLALLGLAVASISVGLGGKALVELERPVAHHDRPQFPPHSFRPGDIVQLEDHSVDPSSKGGQKGKGKSGESGDGAGTTLPGVVYRTSETKIIVAASSPKGKRSTDGAGSSKEGASGGLPELPIRIRLVKVANSATFDRMEWGLTRVARALHLSIKTSKRSVDASSSDEDDDTAESAQADTAASGATRSDAPSSLMRALVGAERPQWETLPDDALPHLFNPNLNASQIAAIKFALGAKHFALIHGPPGTGKTTAVAELVLHLALTQQKRVLVCGASNLAADNLLERIIARGADALAKSRVGITRLGHPARVLASLAETTLDQQAQGVVRRRTA
;
A
#
# COMPACT_ATOMS: atom_id res chain seq x y z
N MET A 1 -50.43 4.60 19.59
CA MET A 1 -49.43 5.68 19.64
C MET A 1 -48.73 5.73 18.30
N ALA A 2 -48.98 6.78 17.52
CA ALA A 2 -48.30 7.00 16.25
C ALA A 2 -46.78 7.15 16.49
N PRO A 3 -45.91 6.64 15.59
CA PRO A 3 -44.48 6.84 15.73
C PRO A 3 -44.20 8.34 15.59
N THR A 4 -43.75 8.94 16.69
CA THR A 4 -43.24 10.31 16.78
C THR A 4 -42.30 10.58 15.61
N SER A 5 -42.54 11.70 14.93
CA SER A 5 -41.76 12.23 13.81
C SER A 5 -40.26 12.00 14.02
N ARG A 6 -39.69 11.02 13.30
CA ARG A 6 -38.26 11.02 13.03
C ARG A 6 -37.96 12.39 12.42
N GLY A 7 -37.19 13.23 13.12
CA GLY A 7 -36.82 14.55 12.63
C GLY A 7 -36.40 14.44 11.17
N ALA A 8 -36.95 15.33 10.33
CA ALA A 8 -36.71 15.28 8.89
C ALA A 8 -35.21 15.14 8.65
N LEU A 9 -34.80 14.03 8.05
CA LEU A 9 -33.39 13.78 7.73
C LEU A 9 -32.90 14.98 6.93
N HIS A 10 -31.85 15.65 7.42
CA HIS A 10 -31.28 16.79 6.71
C HIS A 10 -30.90 16.36 5.30
N GLN A 11 -31.45 17.03 4.30
CA GLN A 11 -31.20 16.76 2.90
C GLN A 11 -30.23 17.82 2.39
N PRO A 12 -28.91 17.57 2.41
CA PRO A 12 -27.96 18.54 1.90
C PRO A 12 -28.19 18.75 0.40
N GLU A 13 -28.06 20.00 -0.04
CA GLU A 13 -28.01 20.32 -1.46
C GLU A 13 -26.72 19.76 -2.08
N PRO A 14 -26.73 19.39 -3.37
CA PRO A 14 -25.52 18.99 -4.09
C PRO A 14 -24.44 20.09 -3.96
N PRO A 15 -23.18 19.73 -3.67
CA PRO A 15 -22.12 20.71 -3.55
C PRO A 15 -21.78 21.34 -4.90
N SER A 16 -21.43 22.63 -4.89
CA SER A 16 -20.91 23.31 -6.08
C SER A 16 -19.53 22.79 -6.47
N GLN A 17 -19.18 22.95 -7.75
CA GLN A 17 -17.87 22.57 -8.28
C GLN A 17 -16.72 23.27 -7.52
N GLU A 18 -16.90 24.55 -7.18
CA GLU A 18 -15.92 25.32 -6.38
C GLU A 18 -15.74 24.76 -4.96
N LEU A 19 -16.84 24.33 -4.32
CA LEU A 19 -16.77 23.75 -2.98
C LEU A 19 -16.03 22.41 -3.01
N LEU A 20 -16.28 21.57 -4.02
CA LEU A 20 -15.57 20.31 -4.21
C LEU A 20 -14.08 20.54 -4.47
N GLN A 21 -13.72 21.54 -5.29
CA GLN A 21 -12.33 21.89 -5.54
C GLN A 21 -11.63 22.36 -4.25
N LYS A 22 -12.27 23.24 -3.47
CA LYS A 22 -11.75 23.68 -2.17
C LYS A 22 -11.60 22.52 -1.18
N TRP A 23 -12.57 21.60 -1.16
CA TRP A 23 -12.54 20.41 -0.30
C TRP A 23 -11.39 19.47 -0.67
N LEU A 24 -11.19 19.18 -1.95
CA LEU A 24 -10.06 18.36 -2.42
C LEU A 24 -8.71 19.04 -2.17
N GLN A 25 -8.59 20.34 -2.47
CA GLN A 25 -7.37 21.09 -2.21
C GLN A 25 -7.01 21.05 -0.73
N LYS A 26 -7.99 21.25 0.16
CA LYS A 26 -7.79 21.15 1.60
C LYS A 26 -7.28 19.76 2.02
N HIS A 27 -7.78 18.67 1.42
CA HIS A 27 -7.26 17.33 1.71
C HIS A 27 -5.82 17.14 1.21
N ALA A 28 -5.49 17.68 0.03
CA ALA A 28 -4.12 17.66 -0.48
C ALA A 28 -3.17 18.43 0.46
N ASP A 29 -3.57 19.60 0.94
CA ASP A 29 -2.79 20.43 1.87
C ASP A 29 -2.59 19.72 3.22
N LEU A 30 -3.63 19.04 3.73
CA LEU A 30 -3.54 18.25 4.97
C LEU A 30 -2.58 17.06 4.82
N VAL A 31 -2.66 16.34 3.70
CA VAL A 31 -1.74 15.23 3.39
C VAL A 31 -0.30 15.74 3.29
N ALA A 32 -0.08 16.90 2.66
CA ALA A 32 1.23 17.54 2.56
C ALA A 32 1.78 17.99 3.92
N ALA A 33 0.91 18.55 4.77
CA ALA A 33 1.27 18.96 6.13
C ALA A 33 1.69 17.76 6.98
N GLU A 34 0.90 16.68 6.97
CA GLU A 34 1.20 15.45 7.71
C GLU A 34 2.51 14.82 7.23
N ARG A 35 2.70 14.73 5.91
CA ARG A 35 3.94 14.26 5.29
C ARG A 35 5.15 15.04 5.80
N LYS A 36 5.07 16.38 5.78
CA LYS A 36 6.16 17.25 6.21
C LYS A 36 6.52 17.02 7.67
N VAL A 37 5.51 16.89 8.53
CA VAL A 37 5.73 16.60 9.97
C VAL A 37 6.46 15.27 10.15
N GLU A 38 6.02 14.21 9.46
CA GLU A 38 6.68 12.88 9.55
C GLU A 38 8.11 12.89 9.00
N GLU A 39 8.34 13.57 7.87
CA GLU A 39 9.67 13.73 7.27
C GLU A 39 10.60 14.55 8.17
N ASP A 40 10.12 15.65 8.77
CA ASP A 40 10.89 16.49 9.68
C ASP A 40 11.23 15.75 10.98
N GLU A 41 10.30 14.98 11.55
CA GLU A 41 10.54 14.14 12.74
C GLU A 41 11.61 13.06 12.45
N SER A 42 11.46 12.34 11.34
CA SER A 42 12.43 11.32 10.93
C SER A 42 13.80 11.94 10.68
N ARG A 43 13.88 13.06 9.95
CA ARG A 43 15.12 13.78 9.68
C ARG A 43 15.79 14.28 10.96
N LEU A 44 15.01 14.79 11.91
CA LEU A 44 15.52 15.26 13.19
C LEU A 44 16.16 14.11 13.98
N LEU A 45 15.50 12.96 14.03
CA LEU A 45 16.01 11.75 14.67
C LEU A 45 17.32 11.30 14.02
N LEU A 46 17.39 11.26 12.68
CA LEU A 46 18.58 10.80 11.96
C LEU A 46 19.76 11.77 12.02
N SER A 47 19.49 13.08 12.11
CA SER A 47 20.55 14.10 12.14
C SER A 47 21.11 14.38 13.54
N LYS A 48 20.28 14.31 14.58
CA LYS A 48 20.69 14.66 15.96
C LYS A 48 21.09 13.46 16.82
N CYS A 49 20.62 12.26 16.50
CA CYS A 49 20.97 11.06 17.27
C CYS A 49 22.20 10.38 16.68
N SER A 50 23.10 9.91 17.54
CA SER A 50 24.20 9.05 17.08
C SER A 50 23.66 7.70 16.59
N PRO A 51 24.34 7.01 15.64
CA PRO A 51 23.90 5.70 15.15
C PRO A 51 23.67 4.68 16.28
N LYS A 52 24.54 4.67 17.31
CA LYS A 52 24.39 3.80 18.49
C LYS A 52 23.13 4.11 19.29
N LEU A 53 22.73 5.38 19.39
CA LEU A 53 21.49 5.76 20.07
C LEU A 53 20.26 5.31 19.29
N LEU A 54 20.30 5.41 17.95
CA LEU A 54 19.22 4.90 17.08
C LEU A 54 19.06 3.38 17.21
N GLU A 55 20.17 2.63 17.29
CA GLU A 55 20.13 1.18 17.52
C GLU A 55 19.58 0.83 18.91
N ARG A 56 20.00 1.56 19.95
CA ARG A 56 19.45 1.37 21.31
C ARG A 56 17.94 1.59 21.37
N ASN A 57 17.42 2.51 20.56
CA ASN A 57 15.98 2.78 20.45
C ASN A 57 15.28 1.88 19.42
N GLY A 58 15.99 0.94 18.78
CA GLY A 58 15.41 0.00 17.84
C GLY A 58 15.01 0.59 16.49
N LEU A 59 15.61 1.71 16.09
CA LEU A 59 15.38 2.43 14.83
C LEU A 59 16.49 2.20 13.79
N ALA A 60 17.62 1.61 14.21
CA ALA A 60 18.71 1.23 13.34
C ALA A 60 19.27 -0.15 13.72
N LEU A 61 19.89 -0.83 12.77
CA LEU A 61 20.75 -2.00 13.00
C LEU A 61 22.11 -1.73 12.38
N LEU A 62 23.17 -1.88 13.16
CA LEU A 62 24.51 -1.45 12.77
C LEU A 62 25.41 -2.62 12.40
N GLY A 63 26.32 -2.36 11.47
CA GLY A 63 27.42 -3.27 11.14
C GLY A 63 26.97 -4.60 10.54
N LEU A 64 25.90 -4.59 9.74
CA LEU A 64 25.36 -5.76 9.06
C LEU A 64 26.23 -6.13 7.85
N ALA A 65 26.20 -7.40 7.46
CA ALA A 65 26.77 -7.91 6.22
C ALA A 65 25.68 -8.54 5.36
N VAL A 66 25.91 -8.58 4.05
CA VAL A 66 25.04 -9.26 3.09
C VAL A 66 25.29 -10.76 3.16
N ALA A 67 24.28 -11.53 3.56
CA ALA A 67 24.32 -12.99 3.56
C ALA A 67 24.01 -13.54 2.16
N SER A 68 23.00 -12.97 1.49
CA SER A 68 22.59 -13.37 0.14
C SER A 68 21.85 -12.24 -0.58
N ILE A 69 21.85 -12.27 -1.91
CA ILE A 69 20.96 -11.43 -2.73
C ILE A 69 20.22 -12.34 -3.70
N SER A 70 18.90 -12.18 -3.77
CA SER A 70 18.04 -12.93 -4.70
C SER A 70 17.06 -11.99 -5.40
N VAL A 71 16.47 -12.43 -6.52
CA VAL A 71 15.45 -11.64 -7.23
C VAL A 71 14.08 -11.99 -6.67
N GLY A 72 13.37 -10.99 -6.16
CA GLY A 72 12.02 -11.10 -5.63
C GLY A 72 10.93 -10.82 -6.66
N LEU A 73 9.68 -10.84 -6.20
CA LEU A 73 8.52 -10.51 -7.03
C LEU A 73 8.62 -9.06 -7.54
N GLY A 74 8.33 -8.86 -8.82
CA GLY A 74 8.38 -7.54 -9.45
C GLY A 74 9.81 -7.05 -9.74
N GLY A 75 10.80 -7.94 -9.83
CA GLY A 75 12.16 -7.60 -10.24
C GLY A 75 13.02 -6.92 -9.17
N LYS A 76 12.50 -6.78 -7.94
CA LYS A 76 13.23 -6.15 -6.83
C LYS A 76 14.29 -7.08 -6.26
N ALA A 77 15.43 -6.54 -5.86
CA ALA A 77 16.49 -7.32 -5.21
C ALA A 77 16.12 -7.56 -3.74
N LEU A 78 16.00 -8.81 -3.33
CA LEU A 78 15.88 -9.23 -1.94
C LEU A 78 17.28 -9.41 -1.35
N VAL A 79 17.68 -8.45 -0.52
CA VAL A 79 18.96 -8.43 0.17
C VAL A 79 18.78 -9.01 1.56
N GLU A 80 19.40 -10.14 1.84
CA GLU A 80 19.41 -10.77 3.16
C GLU A 80 20.60 -10.26 3.96
N LEU A 81 20.31 -9.66 5.13
CA LEU A 81 21.30 -9.06 6.01
C LEU A 81 21.38 -9.81 7.34
N GLU A 82 22.59 -9.99 7.85
CA GLU A 82 22.86 -10.63 9.14
C GLU A 82 23.99 -9.92 9.91
N ARG A 83 24.16 -10.27 11.19
CA ARG A 83 25.31 -9.83 11.99
C ARG A 83 26.49 -10.78 11.79
N PRO A 84 27.56 -10.38 11.09
CA PRO A 84 28.73 -11.23 10.89
C PRO A 84 29.49 -11.44 12.21
N VAL A 85 29.99 -12.66 12.43
CA VAL A 85 30.79 -13.02 13.62
C VAL A 85 32.07 -12.19 13.73
N ALA A 86 32.60 -11.68 12.62
CA ALA A 86 33.80 -10.83 12.59
C ALA A 86 33.64 -9.49 13.33
N HIS A 87 32.40 -9.02 13.54
CA HIS A 87 32.13 -7.71 14.14
C HIS A 87 31.16 -7.76 15.32
N HIS A 88 30.62 -8.95 15.64
CA HIS A 88 29.59 -9.10 16.65
C HIS A 88 29.78 -10.40 17.43
N ASP A 89 29.67 -10.31 18.76
CA ASP A 89 29.78 -11.47 19.65
C ASP A 89 28.58 -12.42 19.57
N ARG A 90 27.44 -11.92 19.06
CA ARG A 90 26.19 -12.68 18.94
C ARG A 90 25.54 -12.43 17.58
N PRO A 91 24.99 -13.48 16.93
CA PRO A 91 24.30 -13.35 15.65
C PRO A 91 22.90 -12.73 15.78
N GLN A 92 22.32 -12.73 16.99
CA GLN A 92 20.99 -12.15 17.25
C GLN A 92 21.03 -10.63 17.16
N PHE A 93 20.01 -10.03 16.55
CA PHE A 93 19.86 -8.59 16.54
C PHE A 93 19.54 -8.06 17.94
N PRO A 94 19.99 -6.83 18.27
CA PRO A 94 19.47 -6.12 19.43
C PRO A 94 17.95 -5.90 19.30
N PRO A 95 17.23 -5.69 20.42
CA PRO A 95 15.80 -5.39 20.37
C PRO A 95 15.49 -4.22 19.44
N HIS A 96 14.56 -4.41 18.50
CA HIS A 96 14.27 -3.43 17.47
C HIS A 96 12.80 -3.34 17.10
N SER A 97 12.43 -2.24 16.42
CA SER A 97 11.07 -1.97 15.97
C SER A 97 10.79 -2.31 14.50
N PHE A 98 11.78 -2.86 13.77
CA PHE A 98 11.62 -3.26 12.38
C PHE A 98 10.54 -4.34 12.24
N ARG A 99 9.59 -4.07 11.36
CA ARG A 99 8.54 -4.99 10.96
C ARG A 99 8.60 -5.14 9.43
N PRO A 100 8.14 -6.28 8.89
CA PRO A 100 7.86 -6.38 7.46
C PRO A 100 7.10 -5.13 7.01
N GLY A 101 7.41 -4.61 5.82
CA GLY A 101 6.95 -3.42 5.12
C GLY A 101 7.28 -2.05 5.73
N ASP A 102 8.13 -1.99 6.76
CA ASP A 102 8.74 -0.72 7.17
C ASP A 102 9.65 -0.20 6.03
N ILE A 103 9.66 1.12 5.83
CA ILE A 103 10.55 1.76 4.87
C ILE A 103 11.90 1.98 5.53
N VAL A 104 12.96 1.56 4.84
CA VAL A 104 14.33 1.55 5.37
C VAL A 104 15.31 2.04 4.33
N GLN A 105 16.47 2.48 4.81
CA GLN A 105 17.61 2.87 4.00
C GLN A 105 18.81 2.02 4.39
N LEU A 106 19.44 1.38 3.40
CA LEU A 106 20.73 0.74 3.57
C LEU A 106 21.80 1.79 3.30
N GLU A 107 22.67 2.02 4.28
CA GLU A 107 23.75 3.00 4.19
C GLU A 107 25.08 2.33 4.55
N ASP A 108 26.18 2.92 4.09
CA ASP A 108 27.51 2.49 4.52
C ASP A 108 27.72 2.79 6.01
N HIS A 109 28.11 1.76 6.76
CA HIS A 109 28.38 1.86 8.19
C HIS A 109 29.70 2.59 8.49
N SER A 110 30.65 2.64 7.56
CA SER A 110 31.95 3.27 7.74
C SER A 110 31.94 4.80 7.68
N VAL A 111 30.87 5.38 7.11
CA VAL A 111 30.75 6.83 6.91
C VAL A 111 30.03 7.49 8.08
N ASP A 112 30.71 8.39 8.78
CA ASP A 112 30.12 9.15 9.87
C ASP A 112 29.05 10.14 9.34
N PRO A 113 27.81 10.10 9.85
CA PRO A 113 26.72 10.94 9.36
C PRO A 113 26.93 12.44 9.66
N SER A 114 27.74 12.79 10.67
CA SER A 114 28.05 14.17 11.06
C SER A 114 29.00 14.90 10.11
N SER A 115 29.74 14.17 9.27
CA SER A 115 30.69 14.74 8.31
C SER A 115 30.02 15.47 7.14
N LYS A 116 28.72 15.25 6.91
CA LYS A 116 27.96 15.82 5.78
C LYS A 116 27.27 17.17 6.08
N GLY A 117 27.35 17.68 7.32
CA GLY A 117 26.53 18.81 7.80
C GLY A 117 27.13 20.22 7.73
N GLY A 118 28.35 20.41 7.21
CA GLY A 118 29.04 21.69 7.35
C GLY A 118 30.00 22.05 6.21
N GLN A 119 29.49 22.58 5.11
CA GLN A 119 30.27 23.51 4.28
C GLN A 119 29.36 24.47 3.51
N LYS A 120 29.13 25.65 4.09
CA LYS A 120 28.82 26.88 3.36
C LYS A 120 30.14 27.66 3.26
N GLY A 121 30.68 27.86 2.05
CA GLY A 121 31.72 28.86 1.84
C GLY A 121 32.69 28.65 0.68
N LYS A 122 32.46 29.41 -0.40
CA LYS A 122 33.41 29.96 -1.40
C LYS A 122 34.23 28.99 -2.27
N GLY A 123 34.04 29.14 -3.58
CA GLY A 123 34.53 28.22 -4.59
C GLY A 123 36.01 28.31 -4.97
N LYS A 124 36.48 27.24 -5.61
CA LYS A 124 37.34 27.25 -6.79
C LYS A 124 37.22 25.88 -7.46
N SER A 125 37.10 25.91 -8.78
CA SER A 125 37.06 24.77 -9.69
C SER A 125 38.24 23.82 -9.50
N GLY A 126 37.94 22.55 -9.26
CA GLY A 126 38.87 21.43 -9.32
C GLY A 126 38.07 20.14 -9.31
N GLU A 127 38.18 19.36 -10.38
CA GLU A 127 37.64 18.00 -10.50
C GLU A 127 38.15 17.13 -9.35
N SER A 128 37.22 16.59 -8.56
CA SER A 128 37.51 15.49 -7.62
C SER A 128 36.20 14.75 -7.34
N GLY A 129 36.21 13.44 -7.63
CA GLY A 129 35.05 12.57 -7.73
C GLY A 129 34.12 12.55 -6.51
N ASP A 130 32.83 12.44 -6.81
CA ASP A 130 31.73 12.29 -5.87
C ASP A 130 31.92 11.04 -4.98
N GLY A 131 32.43 11.23 -3.77
CA GLY A 131 32.30 10.28 -2.66
C GLY A 131 30.88 10.27 -2.08
N ALA A 132 29.87 10.12 -2.93
CA ALA A 132 28.48 10.03 -2.51
C ALA A 132 28.24 8.63 -1.93
N GLY A 133 28.45 8.46 -0.61
CA GLY A 133 28.16 7.20 0.07
C GLY A 133 26.79 6.66 -0.32
N THR A 134 26.79 5.50 -0.98
CA THR A 134 25.63 4.92 -1.66
C THR A 134 24.54 4.61 -0.64
N THR A 135 23.40 5.29 -0.74
CA THR A 135 22.24 4.96 0.05
C THR A 135 21.21 4.24 -0.81
N LEU A 136 20.78 3.06 -0.39
CA LEU A 136 19.83 2.25 -1.14
C LEU A 136 18.50 2.18 -0.38
N PRO A 137 17.42 2.78 -0.92
CA PRO A 137 16.11 2.68 -0.30
C PRO A 137 15.56 1.27 -0.46
N GLY A 138 14.83 0.82 0.56
CA GLY A 138 14.24 -0.50 0.58
C GLY A 138 13.03 -0.58 1.48
N VAL A 139 12.34 -1.71 1.34
CA VAL A 139 11.21 -2.06 2.18
C VAL A 139 11.55 -3.35 2.89
N VAL A 140 11.41 -3.40 4.22
CA VAL A 140 11.65 -4.63 4.98
C VAL A 140 10.72 -5.71 4.43
N TYR A 141 11.27 -6.79 3.92
CA TYR A 141 10.50 -7.91 3.38
C TYR A 141 10.16 -8.87 4.52
N ARG A 142 11.17 -9.31 5.29
CA ARG A 142 11.00 -10.25 6.39
C ARG A 142 11.99 -9.96 7.51
N THR A 143 11.59 -10.24 8.75
CA THR A 143 12.42 -10.11 9.94
C THR A 143 12.42 -11.43 10.72
N SER A 144 13.59 -11.85 11.19
CA SER A 144 13.78 -12.88 12.22
C SER A 144 14.71 -12.35 13.31
N GLU A 145 15.02 -13.16 14.32
CA GLU A 145 15.95 -12.78 15.39
C GLU A 145 17.39 -12.58 14.90
N THR A 146 17.77 -13.17 13.77
CA THR A 146 19.17 -13.18 13.28
C THR A 146 19.33 -12.63 11.86
N LYS A 147 18.23 -12.53 11.11
CA LYS A 147 18.23 -12.16 9.69
C LYS A 147 17.13 -11.16 9.36
N ILE A 148 17.47 -10.15 8.56
CA ILE A 148 16.52 -9.18 8.04
C ILE A 148 16.64 -9.12 6.53
N ILE A 149 15.54 -9.34 5.84
CA ILE A 149 15.49 -9.32 4.37
C ILE A 149 14.89 -7.98 3.97
N VAL A 150 15.56 -7.26 3.08
CA VAL A 150 15.08 -5.98 2.54
C VAL A 150 14.88 -6.12 1.04
N ALA A 151 13.68 -5.78 0.56
CA ALA A 151 13.42 -5.60 -0.86
C ALA A 151 13.93 -4.21 -1.26
N ALA A 152 15.13 -4.17 -1.82
CA ALA A 152 15.76 -2.96 -2.31
C ALA A 152 15.29 -2.64 -3.74
N SER A 153 15.07 -1.36 -4.01
CA SER A 153 14.83 -0.87 -5.37
C SER A 153 16.17 -0.35 -5.91
N SER A 154 16.64 -0.91 -7.02
CA SER A 154 17.88 -0.42 -7.64
C SER A 154 17.68 1.04 -8.08
N PRO A 155 18.63 1.95 -7.80
CA PRO A 155 18.52 3.32 -8.28
C PRO A 155 18.50 3.28 -9.81
N LYS A 156 17.43 3.81 -10.42
CA LYS A 156 17.36 4.02 -11.86
C LYS A 156 18.58 4.85 -12.26
N GLY A 157 19.48 4.27 -13.06
CA GLY A 157 20.55 5.03 -13.70
C GLY A 157 19.91 6.20 -14.43
N LYS A 158 20.33 7.43 -14.10
CA LYS A 158 19.96 8.61 -14.89
C LYS A 158 20.35 8.29 -16.33
N ARG A 159 19.38 8.24 -17.25
CA ARG A 159 19.65 8.36 -18.68
C ARG A 159 20.30 9.72 -18.89
N SER A 160 21.63 9.77 -18.93
CA SER A 160 22.33 10.92 -19.50
C SER A 160 21.99 10.93 -20.99
N THR A 161 21.20 11.92 -21.39
CA THR A 161 20.98 12.26 -22.79
C THR A 161 22.23 12.96 -23.31
N ASP A 162 23.30 12.23 -23.54
CA ASP A 162 24.41 12.70 -24.36
C ASP A 162 24.79 11.60 -25.34
N GLY A 163 24.73 11.94 -26.62
CA GLY A 163 24.71 11.01 -27.73
C GLY A 163 26.07 10.42 -28.11
N ALA A 164 25.96 9.52 -29.09
CA ALA A 164 26.99 8.92 -29.93
C ALA A 164 27.71 7.66 -29.40
N GLY A 165 27.06 6.52 -29.66
CA GLY A 165 27.67 5.43 -30.42
C GLY A 165 28.65 4.50 -29.72
N SER A 166 28.13 3.43 -29.11
CA SER A 166 28.55 2.07 -29.47
C SER A 166 27.51 1.06 -28.98
N SER A 167 27.26 0.05 -29.80
CA SER A 167 26.50 -1.14 -29.45
C SER A 167 27.07 -1.80 -28.19
N LYS A 168 26.22 -2.08 -27.19
CA LYS A 168 26.20 -3.35 -26.43
C LYS A 168 25.15 -3.36 -25.32
N GLU A 169 24.39 -4.45 -25.35
CA GLU A 169 23.77 -5.19 -24.24
C GLU A 169 22.59 -4.56 -23.49
N GLY A 170 21.50 -5.32 -23.53
CA GLY A 170 20.21 -4.96 -22.97
C GLY A 170 20.22 -4.76 -21.46
N ALA A 171 19.17 -4.09 -21.00
CA ALA A 171 18.81 -3.88 -19.62
C ALA A 171 18.75 -5.21 -18.85
N SER A 172 19.89 -5.66 -18.35
CA SER A 172 19.96 -6.61 -17.26
C SER A 172 19.80 -5.84 -15.96
N GLY A 173 18.86 -6.27 -15.12
CA GLY A 173 18.71 -5.76 -13.76
C GLY A 173 19.99 -6.05 -12.98
N GLY A 174 20.93 -5.11 -13.02
CA GLY A 174 22.16 -5.18 -12.23
C GLY A 174 21.82 -5.26 -10.75
N LEU A 175 22.45 -6.22 -10.07
CA LEU A 175 22.40 -6.33 -8.61
C LEU A 175 22.89 -5.00 -7.99
N PRO A 176 22.24 -4.49 -6.93
CA PRO A 176 22.66 -3.26 -6.31
C PRO A 176 24.07 -3.40 -5.73
N GLU A 177 24.95 -2.46 -6.05
CA GLU A 177 26.28 -2.36 -5.44
C GLU A 177 26.11 -1.95 -3.98
N LEU A 178 26.40 -2.87 -3.06
CA LEU A 178 26.20 -2.71 -1.62
C LEU A 178 27.54 -2.59 -0.90
N PRO A 179 27.66 -1.71 0.10
CA PRO A 179 28.88 -1.61 0.89
C PRO A 179 29.11 -2.90 1.69
N ILE A 180 30.38 -3.20 2.00
CA ILE A 180 30.78 -4.40 2.76
C ILE A 180 30.12 -4.41 4.15
N ARG A 181 29.98 -3.23 4.77
CA ARG A 181 29.39 -3.07 6.09
C ARG A 181 28.22 -2.10 6.02
N ILE A 182 27.03 -2.61 6.29
CA ILE A 182 25.78 -1.88 6.12
C ILE A 182 25.26 -1.45 7.48
N ARG A 183 24.73 -0.22 7.57
CA ARG A 183 23.78 0.15 8.60
C ARG A 183 22.40 0.23 7.97
N LEU A 184 21.43 -0.40 8.62
CA LEU A 184 20.03 -0.35 8.23
C LEU A 184 19.31 0.67 9.10
N VAL A 185 18.66 1.64 8.48
CA VAL A 185 18.03 2.76 9.18
C VAL A 185 16.56 2.83 8.81
N LYS A 186 15.68 2.98 9.81
CA LYS A 186 14.24 3.19 9.57
C LYS A 186 13.99 4.65 9.19
N VAL A 187 13.25 4.86 8.10
CA VAL A 187 12.95 6.18 7.55
C VAL A 187 11.44 6.43 7.47
N ALA A 188 11.05 7.70 7.29
CA ALA A 188 9.65 8.10 7.10
C ALA A 188 8.99 7.35 5.92
N ASN A 189 7.70 7.07 6.05
CA ASN A 189 6.94 6.30 5.06
C ASN A 189 6.37 7.19 3.96
N SER A 190 7.24 7.70 3.09
CA SER A 190 6.85 8.58 1.98
C SER A 190 5.89 7.90 0.98
N ALA A 191 5.99 6.57 0.82
CA ALA A 191 5.18 5.81 -0.14
C ALA A 191 3.68 5.86 0.17
N THR A 192 3.30 6.01 1.45
CA THR A 192 1.89 6.09 1.84
C THR A 192 1.30 7.43 1.43
N PHE A 193 2.02 8.53 1.67
CA PHE A 193 1.61 9.87 1.22
C PHE A 193 1.54 9.97 -0.30
N ASP A 194 2.51 9.40 -1.02
CA ASP A 194 2.51 9.39 -2.48
C ASP A 194 1.24 8.69 -3.04
N ARG A 195 0.80 7.58 -2.43
CA ARG A 195 -0.45 6.90 -2.80
C ARG A 195 -1.70 7.71 -2.47
N MET A 196 -1.71 8.41 -1.33
CA MET A 196 -2.83 9.28 -0.95
C MET A 196 -2.96 10.47 -1.91
N GLU A 197 -1.85 11.15 -2.23
CA GLU A 197 -1.84 12.24 -3.21
C GLU A 197 -2.24 11.76 -4.61
N TRP A 198 -1.80 10.57 -5.02
CA TRP A 198 -2.24 9.96 -6.28
C TRP A 198 -3.74 9.65 -6.29
N GLY A 199 -4.27 9.13 -5.18
CA GLY A 199 -5.71 8.92 -5.02
C GLY A 199 -6.51 10.21 -5.14
N LEU A 200 -6.07 11.27 -4.47
CA LEU A 200 -6.68 12.61 -4.57
C LEU A 200 -6.63 13.16 -5.99
N THR A 201 -5.47 13.03 -6.67
CA THR A 201 -5.29 13.43 -8.07
C THR A 201 -6.24 12.68 -9.00
N ARG A 202 -6.44 11.38 -8.78
CA ARG A 202 -7.34 10.55 -9.58
C ARG A 202 -8.81 10.92 -9.36
N VAL A 203 -9.19 11.27 -8.14
CA VAL A 203 -10.53 11.80 -7.83
C VAL A 203 -10.74 13.17 -8.47
N ALA A 204 -9.77 14.08 -8.36
CA ALA A 204 -9.84 15.41 -8.97
C ALA A 204 -10.01 15.34 -10.49
N ARG A 205 -9.21 14.50 -11.16
CA ARG A 205 -9.33 14.25 -12.60
C ARG A 205 -10.68 13.68 -12.99
N ALA A 206 -11.18 12.69 -12.23
CA ALA A 206 -12.49 12.10 -12.50
C ALA A 206 -13.65 13.10 -12.35
N LEU A 207 -13.45 14.18 -11.59
CA LEU A 207 -14.43 15.25 -11.38
C LEU A 207 -14.15 16.50 -12.25
N HIS A 208 -13.15 16.45 -13.13
CA HIS A 208 -12.67 17.60 -13.92
C HIS A 208 -12.32 18.82 -13.06
N LEU A 209 -11.61 18.58 -11.95
CA LEU A 209 -11.16 19.61 -11.00
C LEU A 209 -9.63 19.73 -11.05
N SER A 210 -9.14 20.96 -10.92
CA SER A 210 -7.70 21.23 -10.79
C SER A 210 -7.30 21.36 -9.32
N ILE A 211 -6.25 20.64 -8.91
CA ILE A 211 -5.67 20.72 -7.57
C ILE A 211 -4.14 20.78 -7.63
N LYS A 212 -3.54 21.32 -6.58
CA LYS A 212 -2.08 21.34 -6.37
C LYS A 212 -1.72 20.33 -5.28
N THR A 213 -0.75 19.46 -5.54
CA THR A 213 -0.17 18.53 -4.56
C THR A 213 1.31 18.84 -4.35
N SER A 214 1.93 18.23 -3.34
CA SER A 214 3.33 18.49 -2.96
C SER A 214 4.33 18.24 -4.11
N LYS A 215 3.99 17.32 -5.02
CA LYS A 215 4.86 16.88 -6.13
C LYS A 215 4.35 17.28 -7.52
N ARG A 216 3.08 17.67 -7.69
CA ARG A 216 2.47 17.90 -9.01
C ARG A 216 1.37 18.96 -8.97
N SER A 217 1.29 19.81 -9.98
CA SER A 217 0.05 20.52 -10.32
C SER A 217 -0.75 19.65 -11.29
N VAL A 218 -2.05 19.50 -11.03
CA VAL A 218 -2.96 18.75 -11.90
C VAL A 218 -3.95 19.72 -12.49
N ASP A 219 -3.89 19.90 -13.81
CA ASP A 219 -4.84 20.73 -14.54
C ASP A 219 -5.97 19.87 -15.13
N ALA A 220 -7.21 20.35 -15.03
CA ALA A 220 -8.41 19.66 -15.51
C ALA A 220 -8.40 19.33 -17.01
N SER A 221 -7.52 19.97 -17.80
CA SER A 221 -7.40 19.83 -19.25
C SER A 221 -6.10 19.18 -19.73
N SER A 222 -5.19 18.77 -18.84
CA SER A 222 -3.94 18.12 -19.27
C SER A 222 -4.21 16.64 -19.57
N SER A 223 -4.14 16.29 -20.85
CA SER A 223 -4.13 14.90 -21.34
C SER A 223 -2.76 14.22 -21.18
N ASP A 224 -1.90 14.71 -20.28
CA ASP A 224 -0.52 14.25 -20.20
C ASP A 224 -0.45 12.80 -19.75
N GLU A 225 -0.16 11.95 -20.74
CA GLU A 225 0.18 10.53 -20.66
C GLU A 225 1.58 10.28 -20.07
N ASP A 226 2.09 11.16 -19.20
CA ASP A 226 3.37 10.91 -18.52
C ASP A 226 3.15 10.04 -17.29
N ASP A 227 2.89 8.76 -17.59
CA ASP A 227 3.06 7.59 -16.73
C ASP A 227 4.56 7.31 -16.53
N ASP A 228 5.23 8.19 -15.77
CA ASP A 228 6.65 8.00 -15.42
C ASP A 228 6.87 7.85 -13.90
N THR A 229 5.93 7.19 -13.24
CA THR A 229 6.17 6.49 -11.96
C THR A 229 5.79 5.01 -12.08
N ALA A 230 6.36 4.35 -13.08
CA ALA A 230 6.46 2.90 -13.11
C ALA A 230 7.41 2.43 -11.99
N GLU A 231 6.83 2.15 -10.80
CA GLU A 231 7.17 0.96 -10.00
C GLU A 231 6.15 0.67 -8.86
N SER A 232 4.85 0.64 -9.15
CA SER A 232 3.89 -0.21 -8.39
C SER A 232 2.57 -0.51 -9.12
N ALA A 233 2.50 -0.42 -10.46
CA ALA A 233 1.24 -0.58 -11.20
C ALA A 233 1.33 -1.48 -12.44
N GLN A 234 2.28 -2.42 -12.50
CA GLN A 234 2.21 -3.50 -13.48
C GLN A 234 1.31 -4.63 -12.95
N ALA A 235 0.00 -4.43 -13.07
CA ALA A 235 -1.00 -5.50 -13.05
C ALA A 235 -2.35 -5.15 -13.73
N ASP A 236 -2.57 -3.92 -14.22
CA ASP A 236 -3.90 -3.51 -14.68
C ASP A 236 -4.07 -3.28 -16.20
N THR A 237 -3.08 -3.64 -17.04
CA THR A 237 -3.20 -3.43 -18.50
C THR A 237 -3.86 -4.59 -19.26
N ALA A 238 -4.59 -5.48 -18.60
CA ALA A 238 -5.20 -6.65 -19.25
C ALA A 238 -6.58 -7.03 -18.71
N ALA A 239 -7.49 -6.08 -18.54
CA ALA A 239 -8.95 -6.35 -18.54
C ALA A 239 -9.76 -5.05 -18.50
N SER A 240 -9.93 -4.38 -19.64
CA SER A 240 -11.17 -3.68 -20.03
C SER A 240 -10.90 -2.73 -21.19
N GLY A 241 -11.30 -3.12 -22.40
CA GLY A 241 -11.52 -2.20 -23.52
C GLY A 241 -12.80 -1.37 -23.30
N ALA A 242 -12.92 -0.71 -22.15
CA ALA A 242 -13.95 0.30 -21.94
C ALA A 242 -13.38 1.63 -22.42
N THR A 243 -13.99 2.17 -23.47
CA THR A 243 -13.89 3.59 -23.84
C THR A 243 -13.98 4.43 -22.57
N ARG A 244 -12.90 5.16 -22.24
CA ARG A 244 -12.88 6.06 -21.09
C ARG A 244 -13.91 7.15 -21.35
N SER A 245 -15.11 7.00 -20.78
CA SER A 245 -16.05 8.11 -20.69
C SER A 245 -15.37 9.18 -19.84
N ASP A 246 -15.25 10.39 -20.37
CA ASP A 246 -14.67 11.52 -19.66
C ASP A 246 -15.46 11.82 -18.36
N ALA A 247 -16.75 11.50 -18.35
CA ALA A 247 -17.65 11.81 -17.25
C ALA A 247 -17.40 10.99 -15.95
N PRO A 248 -17.57 11.61 -14.76
CA PRO A 248 -17.48 10.93 -13.47
C PRO A 248 -18.49 9.78 -13.35
N SER A 249 -18.02 8.64 -12.83
CA SER A 249 -18.86 7.47 -12.57
C SER A 249 -20.01 7.80 -11.60
N SER A 250 -21.11 7.06 -11.71
CA SER A 250 -22.28 7.22 -10.81
C SER A 250 -21.91 7.09 -9.33
N LEU A 251 -20.98 6.17 -9.02
CA LEU A 251 -20.42 6.02 -7.67
C LEU A 251 -19.70 7.29 -7.21
N MET A 252 -18.85 7.87 -8.06
CA MET A 252 -18.11 9.09 -7.71
C MET A 252 -19.06 10.25 -7.43
N ARG A 253 -20.06 10.45 -8.29
CA ARG A 253 -21.10 11.46 -8.12
C ARG A 253 -21.89 11.26 -6.82
N ALA A 254 -22.19 10.01 -6.46
CA ALA A 254 -22.86 9.70 -5.20
C ALA A 254 -21.96 9.97 -3.97
N LEU A 255 -20.66 9.61 -4.02
CA LEU A 255 -19.72 9.80 -2.91
C LEU A 255 -19.47 11.27 -2.60
N VAL A 256 -19.41 12.13 -3.62
CA VAL A 256 -19.26 13.58 -3.43
C VAL A 256 -20.57 14.30 -3.16
N GLY A 257 -21.70 13.59 -3.09
CA GLY A 257 -23.02 14.17 -2.83
C GLY A 257 -23.66 14.90 -4.01
N ALA A 258 -23.10 14.77 -5.23
CA ALA A 258 -23.70 15.32 -6.45
C ALA A 258 -24.94 14.52 -6.90
N GLU A 259 -24.98 13.22 -6.60
CA GLU A 259 -26.13 12.34 -6.83
C GLU A 259 -26.54 11.66 -5.53
N ARG A 260 -27.82 11.34 -5.36
CA ARG A 260 -28.27 10.56 -4.21
C ARG A 260 -27.99 9.07 -4.40
N PRO A 261 -27.51 8.36 -3.35
CA PRO A 261 -27.43 6.91 -3.41
C PRO A 261 -28.82 6.31 -3.62
N GLN A 262 -28.91 5.30 -4.48
CA GLN A 262 -30.16 4.63 -4.83
C GLN A 262 -30.12 3.18 -4.37
N TRP A 263 -31.30 2.64 -4.07
CA TRP A 263 -31.49 1.23 -3.71
C TRP A 263 -32.49 0.57 -4.65
N GLU A 264 -32.16 -0.64 -5.06
CA GLU A 264 -33.07 -1.56 -5.72
C GLU A 264 -33.86 -2.35 -4.67
N THR A 265 -35.16 -2.50 -4.94
CA THR A 265 -36.00 -3.38 -4.13
C THR A 265 -35.64 -4.82 -4.46
N LEU A 266 -34.95 -5.47 -3.53
CA LEU A 266 -34.67 -6.89 -3.63
C LEU A 266 -35.93 -7.70 -3.34
N PRO A 267 -36.20 -8.78 -4.08
CA PRO A 267 -37.29 -9.69 -3.76
C PRO A 267 -37.03 -10.41 -2.43
N ASP A 268 -38.08 -10.93 -1.79
CA ASP A 268 -37.99 -11.48 -0.44
C ASP A 268 -37.03 -12.68 -0.33
N ASP A 269 -36.88 -13.41 -1.43
CA ASP A 269 -35.99 -14.55 -1.64
C ASP A 269 -34.57 -14.18 -2.08
N ALA A 270 -34.20 -12.89 -2.15
CA ALA A 270 -32.89 -12.43 -2.60
C ALA A 270 -31.69 -12.95 -1.79
N LEU A 271 -31.94 -13.57 -0.63
CA LEU A 271 -30.96 -14.34 0.14
C LEU A 271 -31.43 -15.79 0.24
N PRO A 272 -31.41 -16.57 -0.86
CA PRO A 272 -31.98 -17.92 -0.87
C PRO A 272 -31.14 -18.90 -0.02
N HIS A 273 -29.84 -18.62 0.13
CA HIS A 273 -28.92 -19.43 0.90
C HIS A 273 -28.04 -18.54 1.78
N LEU A 274 -28.17 -18.70 3.09
CA LEU A 274 -27.23 -18.15 4.07
C LEU A 274 -26.12 -19.17 4.32
N PHE A 275 -24.88 -18.75 4.18
CA PHE A 275 -23.69 -19.52 4.53
C PHE A 275 -23.53 -19.60 6.06
N ASN A 276 -24.02 -18.61 6.79
CA ASN A 276 -24.14 -18.64 8.24
C ASN A 276 -25.61 -18.71 8.70
N PRO A 277 -26.09 -19.85 9.23
CA PRO A 277 -27.47 -20.00 9.70
C PRO A 277 -27.75 -19.18 10.98
N ASN A 278 -26.71 -18.74 11.71
CA ASN A 278 -26.84 -18.05 12.99
C ASN A 278 -26.91 -16.52 12.87
N LEU A 279 -27.25 -15.99 11.69
CA LEU A 279 -27.42 -14.55 11.49
C LEU A 279 -28.73 -14.08 12.10
N ASN A 280 -28.69 -12.99 12.86
CA ASN A 280 -29.90 -12.39 13.42
C ASN A 280 -30.60 -11.50 12.39
N ALA A 281 -31.86 -11.14 12.69
CA ALA A 281 -32.69 -10.32 11.80
C ALA A 281 -32.04 -8.98 11.42
N SER A 282 -31.34 -8.32 12.34
CA SER A 282 -30.67 -7.03 12.06
C SER A 282 -29.49 -7.17 11.09
N GLN A 283 -28.73 -8.27 11.18
CA GLN A 283 -27.63 -8.58 10.27
C GLN A 283 -28.17 -8.92 8.88
N ILE A 284 -29.23 -9.73 8.79
CA ILE A 284 -29.89 -10.06 7.52
C ILE A 284 -30.43 -8.79 6.85
N ALA A 285 -31.09 -7.91 7.61
CA ALA A 285 -31.59 -6.64 7.09
C ALA A 285 -30.44 -5.75 6.57
N ALA A 286 -29.30 -5.68 7.28
CA ALA A 286 -28.13 -4.94 6.83
C ALA A 286 -27.51 -5.53 5.54
N ILE A 287 -27.48 -6.85 5.40
CA ILE A 287 -27.00 -7.53 4.19
C ILE A 287 -27.93 -7.25 3.01
N LYS A 288 -29.25 -7.40 3.18
CA LYS A 288 -30.25 -7.06 2.14
C LYS A 288 -30.13 -5.59 1.73
N PHE A 289 -30.00 -4.68 2.70
CA PHE A 289 -29.80 -3.26 2.45
C PHE A 289 -28.53 -2.98 1.62
N ALA A 290 -27.42 -3.68 1.92
CA ALA A 290 -26.18 -3.52 1.17
C ALA A 290 -26.26 -4.12 -0.23
N LEU A 291 -26.91 -5.27 -0.41
CA LEU A 291 -27.09 -5.91 -1.71
C LEU A 291 -27.98 -5.09 -2.66
N GLY A 292 -28.95 -4.36 -2.12
CA GLY A 292 -29.81 -3.49 -2.91
C GLY A 292 -29.15 -2.17 -3.30
N ALA A 293 -27.99 -1.81 -2.74
CA ALA A 293 -27.38 -0.52 -3.02
C ALA A 293 -26.78 -0.45 -4.42
N LYS A 294 -27.21 0.52 -5.24
CA LYS A 294 -26.63 0.76 -6.58
C LYS A 294 -25.26 1.43 -6.53
N HIS A 295 -25.04 2.26 -5.51
CA HIS A 295 -23.85 3.08 -5.36
C HIS A 295 -22.98 2.62 -4.19
N PHE A 296 -23.41 2.90 -2.96
CA PHE A 296 -22.72 2.48 -1.75
C PHE A 296 -23.74 2.25 -0.61
N ALA A 297 -23.35 1.43 0.36
CA ALA A 297 -24.11 1.20 1.58
C ALA A 297 -23.19 1.36 2.80
N LEU A 298 -23.74 1.94 3.87
CA LEU A 298 -23.04 2.08 5.14
C LEU A 298 -23.66 1.13 6.17
N ILE A 299 -22.90 0.11 6.55
CA ILE A 299 -23.30 -0.79 7.65
C ILE A 299 -22.64 -0.30 8.93
N HIS A 300 -23.44 0.25 9.83
CA HIS A 300 -22.99 0.60 11.17
C HIS A 300 -23.13 -0.60 12.11
N GLY A 301 -22.08 -0.90 12.88
CA GLY A 301 -22.07 -2.04 13.79
C GLY A 301 -21.29 -1.73 15.07
N PRO A 302 -21.97 -1.43 16.19
CA PRO A 302 -21.38 -1.24 17.51
C PRO A 302 -20.50 -2.44 17.94
N PRO A 303 -19.62 -2.27 18.95
CA PRO A 303 -18.78 -3.35 19.45
C PRO A 303 -19.61 -4.61 19.79
N GLY A 304 -19.13 -5.78 19.38
CA GLY A 304 -19.80 -7.06 19.66
C GLY A 304 -21.01 -7.43 18.79
N THR A 305 -21.50 -6.55 17.91
CA THR A 305 -22.73 -6.81 17.11
C THR A 305 -22.53 -7.74 15.90
N GLY A 306 -21.35 -8.32 15.74
CA GLY A 306 -21.07 -9.24 14.63
C GLY A 306 -20.99 -8.57 13.26
N LYS A 307 -20.58 -7.30 13.16
CA LYS A 307 -20.36 -6.61 11.88
C LYS A 307 -19.52 -7.42 10.89
N THR A 308 -18.37 -7.93 11.34
CA THR A 308 -17.48 -8.74 10.48
C THR A 308 -18.16 -10.05 10.05
N THR A 309 -19.05 -10.59 10.88
CA THR A 309 -19.87 -11.76 10.56
C THR A 309 -20.87 -11.45 9.44
N ALA A 310 -21.52 -10.28 9.46
CA ALA A 310 -22.42 -9.85 8.40
C ALA A 310 -21.68 -9.49 7.10
N VAL A 311 -20.52 -8.83 7.18
CA VAL A 311 -19.70 -8.49 6.00
C VAL A 311 -19.15 -9.75 5.33
N ALA A 312 -18.71 -10.76 6.09
CA ALA A 312 -18.27 -12.04 5.51
C ALA A 312 -19.39 -12.73 4.72
N GLU A 313 -20.62 -12.71 5.25
CA GLU A 313 -21.79 -13.24 4.54
C GLU A 313 -22.05 -12.48 3.24
N LEU A 314 -22.03 -11.14 3.29
CA LEU A 314 -22.21 -10.30 2.12
C LEU A 314 -21.16 -10.60 1.04
N VAL A 315 -19.89 -10.75 1.41
CA VAL A 315 -18.80 -11.09 0.48
C VAL A 315 -19.03 -12.46 -0.16
N LEU A 316 -19.39 -13.48 0.63
CA LEU A 316 -19.68 -14.82 0.12
C LEU A 316 -20.87 -14.80 -0.85
N HIS A 317 -21.94 -14.08 -0.53
CA HIS A 317 -23.10 -13.95 -1.41
C HIS A 317 -22.75 -13.25 -2.73
N LEU A 318 -22.00 -12.14 -2.68
CA LEU A 318 -21.54 -11.43 -3.88
C LEU A 318 -20.65 -12.33 -4.75
N ALA A 319 -19.73 -13.08 -4.14
CA ALA A 319 -18.77 -13.91 -4.86
C ALA A 319 -19.36 -15.21 -5.42
N LEU A 320 -20.23 -15.89 -4.66
CA LEU A 320 -20.73 -17.23 -4.99
C LEU A 320 -22.10 -17.20 -5.67
N THR A 321 -22.99 -16.32 -5.23
CA THR A 321 -24.37 -16.25 -5.76
C THR A 321 -24.44 -15.29 -6.95
N GLN A 322 -23.84 -14.10 -6.83
CA GLN A 322 -23.83 -13.11 -7.91
C GLN A 322 -22.60 -13.21 -8.84
N GLN A 323 -21.65 -14.11 -8.53
CA GLN A 323 -20.42 -14.32 -9.31
C GLN A 323 -19.61 -13.05 -9.58
N LYS A 324 -19.64 -12.09 -8.64
CA LYS A 324 -18.90 -10.83 -8.74
C LYS A 324 -17.47 -11.00 -8.25
N ARG A 325 -16.54 -10.27 -8.86
CA ARG A 325 -15.20 -10.08 -8.29
C ARG A 325 -15.28 -9.06 -7.17
N VAL A 326 -14.88 -9.45 -5.97
CA VAL A 326 -15.00 -8.62 -4.76
C VAL A 326 -13.61 -8.19 -4.28
N LEU A 327 -13.36 -6.89 -4.27
CA LEU A 327 -12.20 -6.31 -3.60
C LEU A 327 -12.57 -5.99 -2.15
N VAL A 328 -11.84 -6.58 -1.21
CA VAL A 328 -12.01 -6.36 0.23
C VAL A 328 -10.82 -5.58 0.76
N CYS A 329 -11.09 -4.44 1.39
CA CYS A 329 -10.07 -3.59 2.01
C CYS A 329 -10.33 -3.44 3.51
N GLY A 330 -9.26 -3.38 4.30
CA GLY A 330 -9.30 -3.07 5.73
C GLY A 330 -8.30 -1.96 6.07
N ALA A 331 -8.59 -1.20 7.13
CA ALA A 331 -7.69 -0.14 7.60
C ALA A 331 -6.36 -0.67 8.16
N SER A 332 -6.29 -1.96 8.51
CA SER A 332 -5.08 -2.63 8.97
C SER A 332 -4.99 -4.05 8.40
N ASN A 333 -3.79 -4.63 8.38
CA ASN A 333 -3.58 -6.01 7.98
C ASN A 333 -4.42 -6.97 8.81
N LEU A 334 -4.41 -6.80 10.14
CA LEU A 334 -5.17 -7.64 11.05
C LEU A 334 -6.68 -7.55 10.79
N ALA A 335 -7.20 -6.37 10.44
CA ALA A 335 -8.62 -6.22 10.10
C ALA A 335 -9.00 -6.99 8.83
N ALA A 336 -8.15 -6.94 7.80
CA ALA A 336 -8.34 -7.69 6.56
C ALA A 336 -8.25 -9.21 6.80
N ASP A 337 -7.25 -9.64 7.58
CA ASP A 337 -7.01 -11.04 7.92
C ASP A 337 -8.16 -11.63 8.75
N ASN A 338 -8.64 -10.89 9.75
CA ASN A 338 -9.80 -11.29 10.56
C ASN A 338 -11.08 -11.50 9.73
N LEU A 339 -11.27 -10.71 8.67
CA LEU A 339 -12.40 -10.88 7.75
C LEU A 339 -12.16 -12.08 6.83
N LEU A 340 -10.94 -12.25 6.33
CA LEU A 340 -10.55 -13.40 5.50
C LEU A 340 -10.72 -14.73 6.22
N GLU A 341 -10.29 -14.85 7.49
CA GLU A 341 -10.51 -16.07 8.28
C GLU A 341 -12.00 -16.42 8.39
N ARG A 342 -12.88 -15.41 8.57
CA ARG A 342 -14.34 -15.63 8.64
C ARG A 342 -14.94 -16.06 7.31
N ILE A 343 -14.41 -15.55 6.20
CA ILE A 343 -14.83 -15.95 4.85
C ILE A 343 -14.43 -17.41 4.60
N ILE A 344 -13.19 -17.79 4.90
CA ILE A 344 -12.69 -19.16 4.70
C ILE A 344 -13.44 -20.14 5.62
N ALA A 345 -13.56 -19.83 6.91
CA ALA A 345 -14.20 -20.71 7.89
C ALA A 345 -15.65 -21.06 7.56
N ARG A 346 -16.34 -20.23 6.76
CA ARG A 346 -17.76 -20.42 6.40
C ARG A 346 -17.97 -20.83 4.96
N GLY A 347 -17.08 -20.41 4.08
CA GLY A 347 -17.25 -20.52 2.64
C GLY A 347 -16.28 -21.48 1.95
N ALA A 348 -15.29 -22.05 2.64
CA ALA A 348 -14.23 -22.85 2.01
C ALA A 348 -14.77 -23.92 1.05
N ASP A 349 -15.74 -24.73 1.49
CA ASP A 349 -16.33 -25.78 0.66
C ASP A 349 -17.08 -25.23 -0.55
N ALA A 350 -17.82 -24.13 -0.36
CA ALA A 350 -18.60 -23.51 -1.43
C ALA A 350 -17.68 -22.82 -2.46
N LEU A 351 -16.65 -22.13 -1.99
CA LEU A 351 -15.60 -21.52 -2.82
C LEU A 351 -14.83 -22.57 -3.62
N ALA A 352 -14.48 -23.70 -3.00
CA ALA A 352 -13.82 -24.81 -3.67
C ALA A 352 -14.71 -25.44 -4.76
N LYS A 353 -15.99 -25.73 -4.44
CA LYS A 353 -16.97 -26.29 -5.39
C LYS A 353 -17.21 -25.36 -6.58
N SER A 354 -17.34 -24.06 -6.32
CA SER A 354 -17.58 -23.05 -7.36
C SER A 354 -16.29 -22.56 -8.04
N ARG A 355 -15.11 -23.09 -7.67
CA ARG A 355 -13.79 -22.71 -8.19
C ARG A 355 -13.50 -21.21 -8.09
N VAL A 356 -14.00 -20.57 -7.03
CA VAL A 356 -13.74 -19.15 -6.74
C VAL A 356 -12.48 -19.05 -5.89
N GLY A 357 -11.43 -18.47 -6.46
CA GLY A 357 -10.17 -18.23 -5.76
C GLY A 357 -10.24 -17.04 -4.80
N ILE A 358 -9.48 -17.11 -3.71
CA ILE A 358 -9.21 -15.97 -2.84
C ILE A 358 -7.72 -15.67 -2.86
N THR A 359 -7.36 -14.39 -3.03
CA THR A 359 -5.97 -13.93 -2.98
C THR A 359 -5.82 -12.76 -2.01
N ARG A 360 -4.97 -12.94 -1.01
CA ARG A 360 -4.58 -11.91 -0.05
C ARG A 360 -3.40 -11.11 -0.60
N LEU A 361 -3.64 -9.83 -0.91
CA LEU A 361 -2.59 -8.92 -1.35
C LEU A 361 -1.82 -8.36 -0.17
N GLY A 362 -0.59 -8.81 0.03
CA GLY A 362 0.27 -8.37 1.12
C GLY A 362 1.33 -9.41 1.41
N HIS A 363 2.44 -8.96 2.00
CA HIS A 363 3.56 -9.85 2.30
C HIS A 363 3.15 -10.90 3.35
N PRO A 364 3.53 -12.19 3.19
CA PRO A 364 3.16 -13.27 4.12
C PRO A 364 3.50 -13.00 5.59
N ALA A 365 4.61 -12.30 5.86
CA ALA A 365 5.00 -11.95 7.23
C ALA A 365 4.15 -10.83 7.87
N ARG A 366 3.30 -10.14 7.08
CA ARG A 366 2.30 -9.17 7.56
C ARG A 366 0.91 -9.77 7.73
N VAL A 367 0.77 -11.05 7.38
CA VAL A 367 -0.49 -11.77 7.36
C VAL A 367 -0.47 -12.81 8.49
N LEU A 368 -1.63 -13.11 9.08
CA LEU A 368 -1.75 -14.23 10.03
C LEU A 368 -1.20 -15.52 9.42
N ALA A 369 -0.46 -16.30 10.22
CA ALA A 369 0.23 -17.50 9.74
C ALA A 369 -0.73 -18.53 9.11
N SER A 370 -1.94 -18.65 9.67
CA SER A 370 -3.05 -19.46 9.15
C SER A 370 -3.46 -19.10 7.71
N LEU A 371 -3.19 -17.88 7.28
CA LEU A 371 -3.61 -17.32 6.00
C LEU A 371 -2.45 -17.16 5.01
N ALA A 372 -1.23 -17.55 5.37
CA ALA A 372 -0.04 -17.35 4.53
C ALA A 372 -0.20 -17.97 3.13
N GLU A 373 -0.83 -19.14 3.01
CA GLU A 373 -1.08 -19.84 1.74
C GLU A 373 -2.01 -19.07 0.79
N THR A 374 -2.82 -18.16 1.32
CA THR A 374 -3.74 -17.34 0.52
C THR A 374 -3.04 -16.12 -0.12
N THR A 375 -1.79 -15.85 0.26
CA THR A 375 -1.07 -14.68 -0.23
C THR A 375 -0.64 -14.85 -1.68
N LEU A 376 -0.59 -13.73 -2.43
CA LEU A 376 -0.16 -13.74 -3.82
C LEU A 376 1.20 -14.41 -4.01
N ASP A 377 2.16 -14.11 -3.13
CA ASP A 377 3.52 -14.64 -3.20
C ASP A 377 3.55 -16.18 -3.10
N GLN A 378 2.81 -16.74 -2.14
CA GLN A 378 2.73 -18.19 -1.94
C GLN A 378 1.97 -18.88 -3.07
N GLN A 379 0.89 -18.27 -3.54
CA GLN A 379 0.11 -18.80 -4.67
C GLN A 379 0.95 -18.82 -5.96
N ALA A 380 1.71 -17.76 -6.23
CA ALA A 380 2.61 -17.69 -7.37
C ALA A 380 3.70 -18.77 -7.32
N GLN A 381 4.33 -18.98 -6.16
CA GLN A 381 5.33 -20.04 -5.96
C GLN A 381 4.73 -21.45 -6.15
N GLY A 382 3.51 -21.67 -5.66
CA GLY A 382 2.80 -22.94 -5.82
C GLY A 382 2.46 -23.26 -7.29
N VAL A 383 2.14 -22.25 -8.10
CA VAL A 383 1.89 -22.42 -9.54
C VAL A 383 3.16 -22.80 -10.30
N VAL A 384 4.30 -22.20 -9.95
CA VAL A 384 5.60 -22.54 -10.55
C VAL A 384 5.96 -24.01 -10.28
N ARG A 385 5.79 -24.49 -9.04
CA ARG A 385 6.07 -25.89 -8.67
C ARG A 385 5.22 -26.91 -9.43
N ARG A 386 3.96 -26.58 -9.75
CA ARG A 386 3.05 -27.47 -10.52
C ARG A 386 3.32 -27.50 -12.03
N ARG A 387 4.13 -26.59 -12.56
CA ARG A 387 4.54 -26.57 -13.98
C ARG A 387 5.90 -27.24 -14.22
N THR A 388 6.71 -27.39 -13.18
CA THR A 388 8.04 -28.01 -13.22
C THR A 388 8.06 -29.47 -12.81
N ALA A 389 6.92 -30.01 -12.35
CA ALA A 389 6.66 -31.42 -12.09
C ALA A 389 5.61 -31.90 -13.08
#